data_AF-A0A957IK23-F1
#
_entry.id   AF-A0A957IK23-F1
#
_cell.length_a   1.000
_cell.length_b   1.000
_cell.length_c   1.000
_cell.angle_alpha   90.00
_cell.angle_beta   90.00
_cell.angle_gamma   90.00
#
_symmetry.space_group_name_H-M   'P 1'
#
loop_
_entity.id
_entity.type
_entity.pdbx_description
1 polymer ?
#
loop_
_entity_poly.entity_id
_entity_poly.type
_entity_poly.pdbx_seq_one_letter_code
_entity_poly.pdbx_strand_id
1 'polypeptide(L)'
;LGAPVALYFAGWPTVYLPGLPATLLVLLLGLLIDFCMASMIGLMAFVMEDTFSLRLIYQKLIFILGGLLIPVDFLPGWLQTIARVLPFNLTTYAPAKLFVAFSWSQFGQLLAWQIGWLALLSLLLWRQYRWASRRLAVNGG
;
A
#
# COMPACT_ATOMS: atom_id res chain seq x y z
N LEU A 1 20.56 -5.86 17.08
CA LEU A 1 20.16 -6.41 18.39
C LEU A 1 18.74 -7.01 18.41
N GLY A 2 17.77 -6.54 17.62
CA GLY A 2 16.39 -7.05 17.66
C GLY A 2 16.17 -8.49 17.15
N ALA A 3 16.88 -8.92 16.11
CA ALA A 3 16.70 -10.24 15.50
C ALA A 3 16.97 -11.44 16.45
N PRO A 4 18.08 -11.49 17.20
CA PRO A 4 18.33 -12.62 18.12
C PRO A 4 17.35 -12.64 19.31
N VAL A 5 16.93 -11.47 19.81
CA VAL A 5 15.92 -11.39 20.88
C VAL A 5 14.55 -11.85 20.37
N ALA A 6 14.15 -11.44 19.17
CA ALA A 6 12.89 -11.87 18.56
C ALA A 6 12.87 -13.39 18.32
N LEU A 7 13.96 -13.98 17.83
CA LEU A 7 14.05 -15.44 17.63
C LEU A 7 13.98 -16.23 18.94
N TYR A 8 14.57 -15.70 20.01
CA TYR A 8 14.52 -16.34 21.33
C TYR A 8 13.10 -16.38 21.91
N PHE A 9 12.33 -15.31 21.77
CA PHE A 9 10.97 -15.21 22.34
C PHE A 9 9.85 -15.70 21.41
N ALA A 10 9.94 -15.45 20.11
CA ALA A 10 8.87 -15.75 19.15
C ALA A 10 9.10 -17.06 18.37
N GLY A 11 10.29 -17.65 18.48
CA GLY A 11 10.68 -18.83 17.69
C GLY A 11 11.01 -18.48 16.24
N TRP A 12 11.30 -19.52 15.44
CA TRP A 12 11.59 -19.37 14.02
C TRP A 12 10.29 -19.13 13.24
N PRO A 13 10.24 -18.14 12.32
CA PRO A 13 9.08 -17.98 11.45
C PRO A 13 8.92 -19.24 10.61
N THR A 14 7.76 -19.89 10.71
CA THR A 14 7.41 -21.04 9.89
C THR A 14 7.06 -20.56 8.48
N VAL A 15 8.08 -20.37 7.64
CA VAL A 15 7.88 -19.94 6.25
C VAL A 15 7.27 -21.08 5.44
N TYR A 16 6.05 -20.89 4.96
CA TYR A 16 5.38 -21.84 4.08
C TYR A 16 5.92 -21.69 2.65
N LEU A 17 6.93 -22.51 2.30
CA LEU A 17 7.62 -22.45 1.01
C LEU A 17 6.68 -22.43 -0.22
N PRO A 18 5.60 -23.23 -0.29
CA PRO A 18 4.68 -23.18 -1.45
C PRO A 18 3.90 -21.87 -1.57
N GLY A 19 3.77 -21.09 -0.48
CA GLY A 19 3.09 -19.79 -0.47
C GLY A 19 3.96 -18.63 -0.95
N LEU A 20 5.25 -18.86 -1.20
CA LEU A 20 6.16 -17.79 -1.63
C LEU A 20 5.74 -17.10 -2.94
N PRO A 21 5.36 -17.82 -4.02
CA PRO A 21 4.91 -17.16 -5.25
C PRO A 21 3.65 -16.30 -5.04
N ALA A 22 2.70 -16.81 -4.25
CA ALA A 22 1.47 -16.09 -3.91
C ALA A 22 1.76 -14.82 -3.08
N THR A 23 2.71 -14.91 -2.14
CA THR A 23 3.15 -13.76 -1.34
C THR A 23 3.88 -12.73 -2.21
N LEU A 24 4.77 -13.17 -3.11
CA LEU A 24 5.46 -12.28 -4.05
C LEU A 24 4.46 -11.55 -4.96
N LEU A 25 3.42 -12.25 -5.43
CA LEU A 25 2.36 -11.63 -6.21
C LEU A 25 1.68 -10.49 -5.44
N VAL A 26 1.22 -10.72 -4.21
CA VAL A 26 0.55 -9.65 -3.43
C VAL A 26 1.52 -8.52 -3.04
N LEU A 27 2.81 -8.80 -2.88
CA LEU A 27 3.83 -7.76 -2.70
C LEU A 27 3.96 -6.89 -3.96
N LEU A 28 4.02 -7.50 -5.15
CA LEU A 28 4.07 -6.78 -6.42
C LEU A 28 2.82 -5.94 -6.65
N LEU A 29 1.63 -6.48 -6.36
CA LEU A 29 0.38 -5.70 -6.44
C LEU A 29 0.34 -4.55 -5.42
N GLY A 30 0.87 -4.77 -4.22
CA GLY A 30 1.05 -3.72 -3.21
C GLY A 30 1.94 -2.58 -3.71
N LEU A 31 3.05 -2.91 -4.38
CA LEU A 31 3.94 -1.94 -5.04
C LEU A 31 3.23 -1.17 -6.16
N LEU A 32 2.38 -1.84 -6.96
CA LEU A 32 1.61 -1.16 -8.00
C LEU A 32 0.59 -0.17 -7.42
N ILE A 33 -0.06 -0.52 -6.31
CA ILE A 33 -0.96 0.40 -5.59
C ILE A 33 -0.19 1.62 -5.08
N ASP A 34 0.98 1.41 -4.46
CA ASP A 34 1.86 2.50 -3.99
C ASP A 34 2.31 3.39 -5.16
N PHE A 35 2.69 2.78 -6.29
CA PHE A 35 3.04 3.48 -7.51
C PHE A 35 1.89 4.34 -8.05
N CYS A 36 0.65 3.83 -8.06
CA CYS A 36 -0.51 4.61 -8.48
C CYS A 36 -0.71 5.83 -7.57
N MET A 37 -0.64 5.65 -6.24
CA MET A 37 -0.78 6.75 -5.29
C MET A 37 0.33 7.81 -5.46
N ALA A 38 1.59 7.37 -5.57
CA ALA A 38 2.73 8.25 -5.79
C ALA A 38 2.63 9.00 -7.12
N SER A 39 2.18 8.33 -8.18
CA SER A 39 1.95 8.94 -9.50
C SER A 39 0.85 9.99 -9.45
N MET A 40 -0.24 9.73 -8.73
CA MET A 40 -1.31 10.73 -8.55
C MET A 40 -0.81 11.99 -7.83
N ILE A 41 0.04 11.83 -6.81
CA ILE A 41 0.70 12.96 -6.14
C ILE A 41 1.65 13.69 -7.10
N GLY A 42 2.42 12.95 -7.90
CA GLY A 42 3.32 13.52 -8.91
C GLY A 42 2.59 14.35 -9.96
N LEU A 43 1.44 13.88 -10.46
CA LEU A 43 0.62 14.63 -11.41
C LEU A 43 0.05 15.93 -10.83
N MET A 44 -0.08 16.05 -9.51
CA MET A 44 -0.49 17.31 -8.89
C MET A 44 0.58 18.40 -9.02
N ALA A 45 1.83 18.07 -9.34
CA ALA A 45 2.89 19.05 -9.58
C ALA A 45 2.61 19.97 -10.77
N PHE A 46 1.70 19.59 -11.67
CA PHE A 46 1.28 20.43 -12.78
C PHE A 46 0.31 21.55 -12.38
N VAL A 47 -0.15 21.55 -11.13
CA VAL A 47 -1.20 22.45 -10.63
C VAL A 47 -0.75 23.15 -9.36
N MET A 48 -0.14 22.39 -8.47
CA MET A 48 0.37 22.87 -7.19
C MET A 48 1.82 23.31 -7.37
N GLU A 49 2.16 24.43 -6.76
CA GLU A 49 3.53 24.97 -6.73
C GLU A 49 4.49 24.03 -6.00
N ASP A 50 4.02 23.33 -4.96
CA ASP A 50 4.79 22.34 -4.22
C ASP A 50 3.98 21.08 -3.90
N THR A 51 4.53 19.92 -4.26
CA THR A 51 3.97 18.58 -3.96
C THR A 51 4.59 17.92 -2.72
N PHE A 52 5.59 18.54 -2.11
CA PHE A 52 6.27 18.03 -0.93
C PHE A 52 5.30 17.79 0.23
N SER A 53 4.41 18.75 0.50
CA SER A 53 3.39 18.61 1.54
C SER A 53 2.48 17.40 1.33
N LEU A 54 2.08 17.12 0.08
CA LEU A 54 1.27 15.94 -0.25
C LEU A 54 2.04 14.63 -0.03
N ARG A 55 3.33 14.60 -0.42
CA ARG A 55 4.20 13.44 -0.15
C ARG A 55 4.37 13.18 1.35
N LEU A 56 4.53 14.23 2.16
CA LEU A 56 4.63 14.09 3.61
C LEU A 56 3.34 13.51 4.20
N ILE A 57 2.17 14.04 3.80
CA ILE A 57 0.88 13.51 4.28
C ILE A 57 0.76 12.03 3.90
N TYR A 58 1.05 11.67 2.64
CA TYR A 58 1.03 10.29 2.18
C TYR A 58 1.94 9.38 3.00
N GLN A 59 3.17 9.81 3.27
CA GLN A 59 4.12 9.08 4.10
C GLN A 59 3.58 8.84 5.51
N LYS A 60 2.97 9.85 6.14
CA LYS A 60 2.36 9.69 7.48
C LYS A 60 1.18 8.73 7.46
N LEU A 61 0.38 8.73 6.40
CA LEU A 61 -0.72 7.78 6.23
C LEU A 61 -0.20 6.35 6.11
N ILE A 62 0.85 6.08 5.32
CA ILE A 62 1.47 4.75 5.27
C ILE A 62 2.02 4.37 6.64
N PHE A 63 2.69 5.29 7.34
CA PHE A 63 3.28 5.00 8.65
C PHE A 63 2.26 4.51 9.68
N ILE A 64 1.09 5.15 9.72
CA ILE A 64 0.03 4.84 10.68
C ILE A 64 -0.87 3.73 10.14
N LEU A 65 -1.49 3.94 8.97
CA LEU A 65 -2.53 3.08 8.40
C LEU A 65 -1.96 1.89 7.62
N GLY A 66 -0.73 2.01 7.12
CA GLY A 66 0.02 0.92 6.51
C GLY A 66 0.73 0.02 7.54
N GLY A 67 0.58 0.30 8.84
CA GLY A 67 1.07 -0.59 9.90
C GLY A 67 2.59 -0.62 10.09
N LEU A 68 3.33 0.38 9.61
CA LEU A 68 4.79 0.46 9.76
C LEU A 68 5.23 0.89 11.15
N LEU A 69 4.50 1.84 11.79
CA LEU A 69 4.79 2.27 13.16
C LEU A 69 4.27 1.26 14.19
N ILE A 70 3.02 0.85 14.01
CA ILE A 70 2.30 -0.08 14.89
C ILE A 70 1.54 -1.03 13.97
N PRO A 71 1.66 -2.36 14.13
CA PRO A 71 0.87 -3.31 13.35
C PRO A 71 -0.62 -2.97 13.38
N VAL A 72 -1.31 -3.08 12.25
CA VAL A 72 -2.73 -2.70 12.12
C VAL A 72 -3.62 -3.44 13.14
N ASP A 73 -3.20 -4.63 13.56
CA ASP A 73 -3.89 -5.43 14.57
C ASP A 73 -3.93 -4.78 15.98
N PHE A 74 -3.01 -3.86 16.30
CA PHE A 74 -2.95 -3.17 17.60
C PHE A 74 -3.54 -1.75 17.59
N LEU A 75 -4.09 -1.30 16.47
CA LEU A 75 -4.76 0.00 16.39
C LEU A 75 -6.11 -0.04 17.13
N PRO A 76 -6.60 1.10 17.66
CA PRO A 76 -7.94 1.18 18.26
C PRO A 76 -9.01 0.80 17.22
N GLY A 77 -10.10 0.17 17.66
CA GLY A 77 -11.05 -0.50 16.77
C GLY A 77 -11.54 0.34 15.59
N TRP A 78 -11.91 1.60 15.81
CA TRP A 78 -12.35 2.51 14.75
C TRP A 78 -11.25 2.77 13.71
N LEU A 79 -10.00 2.94 14.14
CA LEU A 79 -8.86 3.21 13.26
C LEU A 79 -8.40 1.95 12.53
N GLN A 80 -8.48 0.81 13.19
CA GLN A 80 -8.24 -0.50 12.58
C GLN A 80 -9.21 -0.75 11.42
N THR A 81 -10.50 -0.44 11.57
CA THR A 81 -11.48 -0.55 10.47
C THR A 81 -11.08 0.32 9.28
N ILE A 82 -10.70 1.57 9.54
CA ILE A 82 -10.26 2.51 8.51
C ILE A 82 -9.01 1.98 7.78
N ALA A 83 -8.00 1.55 8.54
CA ALA A 83 -6.76 1.01 8.00
C ALA A 83 -6.99 -0.23 7.13
N ARG A 84 -7.90 -1.12 7.53
CA ARG A 84 -8.20 -2.36 6.78
C ARG A 84 -8.95 -2.12 5.47
N VAL A 85 -9.73 -1.04 5.37
CA VAL A 85 -10.49 -0.69 4.16
C VAL A 85 -9.64 0.11 3.18
N LEU A 86 -8.80 1.01 3.68
CA LEU A 86 -7.95 1.88 2.86
C LEU A 86 -6.77 1.13 2.21
N PRO A 87 -6.23 1.64 1.09
CA PRO A 87 -5.22 0.92 0.32
C PRO A 87 -3.86 0.83 1.03
N PHE A 88 -3.60 1.66 2.04
CA PHE A 88 -2.31 1.73 2.73
C PHE A 88 -1.90 0.39 3.34
N ASN A 89 -2.82 -0.27 4.04
CA ASN A 89 -2.58 -1.60 4.62
C ASN A 89 -2.23 -2.65 3.56
N LEU A 90 -2.77 -2.50 2.34
CA LEU A 90 -2.57 -3.44 1.23
C LEU A 90 -1.18 -3.32 0.59
N THR A 91 -0.46 -2.23 0.84
CA THR A 91 0.90 -2.00 0.31
C THR A 91 2.00 -2.61 1.17
N THR A 92 1.77 -2.72 2.49
CA THR A 92 2.81 -3.01 3.47
C THR A 92 2.41 -4.13 4.44
N TYR A 93 1.46 -3.84 5.35
CA TYR A 93 1.19 -4.73 6.49
C TYR A 93 0.51 -6.03 6.09
N ALA A 94 -0.53 -6.00 5.25
CA ALA A 94 -1.25 -7.21 4.87
C ALA A 94 -0.38 -8.22 4.08
N PRO A 95 0.45 -7.80 3.09
CA PRO A 95 1.41 -8.70 2.45
C PRO A 95 2.45 -9.28 3.42
N ALA A 96 2.99 -8.45 4.33
CA ALA A 96 3.96 -8.90 5.33
C ALA A 96 3.35 -9.91 6.31
N LYS A 97 2.10 -9.69 6.74
CA LYS A 97 1.36 -10.61 7.59
C LYS A 97 1.10 -11.95 6.91
N LEU A 98 0.71 -11.92 5.62
CA LEU A 98 0.50 -13.13 4.83
C LEU A 98 1.80 -13.93 4.67
N PHE A 99 2.95 -13.26 4.51
CA PHE A 99 4.25 -13.93 4.42
C PHE A 99 4.58 -14.73 5.70
N VAL A 100 4.33 -14.14 6.87
CA VAL A 100 4.66 -14.75 8.16
C VAL A 100 3.66 -15.83 8.57
N ALA A 101 2.37 -15.62 8.30
CA ALA A 101 1.28 -16.52 8.68
C ALA A 101 0.40 -16.83 7.47
N PHE A 102 0.95 -17.58 6.52
CA PHE A 102 0.30 -17.83 5.23
C PHE A 102 -1.00 -18.63 5.36
N SER A 103 -2.03 -18.18 4.64
CA SER A 103 -3.29 -18.90 4.47
C SER A 103 -3.92 -18.58 3.11
N TRP A 104 -4.41 -19.61 2.41
CA TRP A 104 -5.06 -19.45 1.10
C TRP A 104 -6.32 -18.58 1.16
N SER A 105 -7.07 -18.62 2.27
CA SER A 105 -8.24 -17.77 2.45
C SER A 105 -7.86 -16.30 2.61
N GLN A 106 -6.82 -16.01 3.39
CA GLN A 106 -6.30 -14.65 3.56
C GLN A 106 -5.68 -14.12 2.27
N PHE A 107 -4.96 -14.98 1.52
CA PHE A 107 -4.44 -14.65 0.21
C PHE A 107 -5.55 -14.23 -0.75
N GLY A 108 -6.62 -15.04 -0.88
CA GLY A 108 -7.74 -14.72 -1.76
C GLY A 108 -8.44 -13.40 -1.40
N GLN A 109 -8.64 -13.14 -0.10
CA GLN A 109 -9.21 -11.87 0.37
C GLN A 109 -8.30 -10.68 0.06
N LEU A 110 -7.01 -10.79 0.36
CA LEU A 110 -6.03 -9.74 0.09
C LEU A 110 -5.94 -9.45 -1.41
N LEU A 111 -5.89 -10.49 -2.24
CA LEU A 111 -5.85 -10.38 -3.69
C LEU A 111 -7.08 -9.65 -4.23
N ALA A 112 -8.28 -10.00 -3.76
CA ALA A 112 -9.52 -9.32 -4.16
C ALA A 112 -9.52 -7.83 -3.81
N TRP A 113 -9.08 -7.48 -2.59
CA TRP A 113 -8.94 -6.08 -2.16
C TRP A 113 -7.92 -5.32 -3.00
N GLN A 114 -6.76 -5.93 -3.27
CA GLN A 114 -5.72 -5.30 -4.09
C GLN A 114 -6.19 -5.07 -5.52
N ILE A 115 -6.86 -6.04 -6.15
CA ILE A 115 -7.41 -5.89 -7.50
C ILE A 115 -8.47 -4.78 -7.53
N GLY A 116 -9.38 -4.75 -6.56
CA GLY A 116 -10.42 -3.72 -6.46
C GLY A 116 -9.85 -2.31 -6.34
N TRP A 117 -8.87 -2.12 -5.44
CA TRP A 117 -8.19 -0.84 -5.28
C TRP A 117 -7.32 -0.47 -6.49
N LEU A 118 -6.62 -1.43 -7.08
CA LEU A 118 -5.78 -1.17 -8.24
C LEU A 118 -6.62 -0.73 -9.45
N ALA A 119 -7.79 -1.35 -9.66
CA ALA A 119 -8.73 -0.92 -10.70
C ALA A 119 -9.24 0.49 -10.46
N LEU A 120 -9.66 0.81 -9.23
CA LEU A 120 -10.14 2.13 -8.84
C LEU A 120 -9.05 3.20 -9.01
N LEU A 121 -7.86 2.97 -8.46
CA LEU A 121 -6.74 3.90 -8.51
C LEU A 121 -6.23 4.10 -9.94
N SER A 122 -6.15 3.04 -10.75
CA SER A 122 -5.75 3.15 -12.15
C SER A 122 -6.74 4.00 -12.95
N LEU A 123 -8.05 3.84 -12.71
CA LEU A 123 -9.08 4.68 -13.33
C LEU A 123 -8.94 6.15 -12.91
N LEU A 124 -8.73 6.42 -11.62
CA LEU A 124 -8.53 7.78 -11.12
C LEU A 124 -7.26 8.41 -11.68
N LEU A 125 -6.15 7.68 -11.69
CA LEU A 125 -4.87 8.11 -12.26
C LEU A 125 -5.01 8.44 -13.75
N TRP A 126 -5.69 7.58 -14.52
CA TRP A 126 -5.95 7.84 -15.94
C TRP A 126 -6.79 9.10 -16.17
N ARG A 127 -7.82 9.34 -15.34
CA ARG A 127 -8.63 10.57 -15.41
C ARG A 127 -7.78 11.80 -15.09
N GLN A 128 -6.97 11.72 -14.04
CA GLN A 128 -6.09 12.80 -13.62
C GLN A 128 -5.03 13.11 -14.68
N TYR A 129 -4.42 12.08 -15.27
CA TYR A 129 -3.47 12.21 -16.36
C TYR A 129 -4.08 12.95 -17.55
N ARG A 130 -5.25 12.50 -18.03
CA ARG A 130 -5.96 13.17 -19.14
C ARG A 130 -6.27 14.63 -18.85
N TRP A 131 -6.64 14.94 -17.62
CA TRP A 131 -6.90 16.31 -17.21
C TRP A 131 -5.62 17.15 -17.16
N ALA A 132 -4.54 16.63 -16.59
CA ALA A 132 -3.24 17.29 -16.52
C ALA A 132 -2.65 17.55 -17.91
N SER A 133 -2.69 16.56 -18.81
CA SER A 133 -2.20 16.71 -20.19
C SER A 133 -2.93 17.79 -20.98
N ARG A 134 -4.25 17.96 -20.77
CA ARG A 134 -5.01 19.05 -21.41
C ARG A 134 -4.57 20.43 -20.95
N ARG A 135 -4.16 20.59 -19.68
CA ARG A 135 -3.66 21.86 -19.16
C ARG A 135 -2.27 22.19 -19.68
N LEU A 136 -1.41 21.19 -19.85
CA LEU A 136 -0.08 21.37 -20.42
C LEU A 136 -0.14 21.82 -21.89
N ALA A 137 -1.08 21.28 -22.68
CA ALA A 137 -1.27 21.68 -24.07
C ALA A 137 -1.62 23.18 -24.25
N VAL A 138 -2.21 23.83 -23.24
CA VAL A 138 -2.57 25.26 -23.31
C VAL A 138 -1.37 26.19 -23.06
N ASN A 139 -0.32 25.70 -22.39
CA ASN A 139 0.88 26.50 -22.07
C ASN A 139 2.11 26.13 -22.94
N GLY A 140 1.98 25.17 -23.85
CA GLY A 140 3.10 24.63 -24.65
C GLY A 140 3.08 24.92 -26.16
N GLY A 141 1.93 25.24 -26.75
CA GLY A 141 1.76 25.27 -28.21
C GLY A 141 1.57 23.87 -28.81
#